data_AF-A0A6I8LN79-F1
#
_entry.id   AF-A0A6I8LN79-F1
#
_cell.length_a   1.000
_cell.length_b   1.000
_cell.length_c   1.000
_cell.angle_alpha   90.00
_cell.angle_beta   90.00
_cell.angle_gamma   90.00
#
_symmetry.space_group_name_H-M   'P 1'
#
loop_
_entity.id
_entity.type
_entity.pdbx_description
1 polymer ?
#
loop_
_entity_poly.entity_id
_entity_poly.type
_entity_poly.pdbx_seq_one_letter_code
_entity_poly.pdbx_strand_id
1 'polypeptide(L)'
;MISAQFVLAARVLAGLVFGVAAVGKLAGRARLAEFAASLAPLGRSPVGWLPVAAGTAVAELAVAGLVAFPATSRLGLGLATAVLLVFCAAIARSMRAGRRVTCRCFGRSGAVLGRAHLVRNALLAAGTAAAVAVPPGPALGLDTGAAAALVGAFAALVAINWDSLAGLVRTADTAGRRANH
;
A
#
# COMPACT_ATOMS: atom_id res chain seq x y z
N MET A 1 10.39 -19.55 15.38
CA MET A 1 10.91 -18.17 15.60
C MET A 1 10.74 -17.31 14.35
N ILE A 2 11.27 -17.73 13.19
CA ILE A 2 11.18 -16.98 11.91
C ILE A 2 9.74 -16.66 11.49
N SER A 3 8.79 -17.59 11.70
CA SER A 3 7.37 -17.38 11.37
C SER A 3 6.73 -16.20 12.12
N ALA A 4 6.99 -16.07 13.42
CA ALA A 4 6.45 -14.98 14.24
C ALA A 4 7.08 -13.62 13.88
N GLN A 5 8.37 -13.59 13.56
CA GLN A 5 9.07 -12.39 13.09
C GLN A 5 8.49 -11.90 11.77
N PHE A 6 8.26 -12.82 10.82
CA PHE A 6 7.66 -12.50 9.53
C PHE A 6 6.25 -11.89 9.68
N VAL A 7 5.40 -12.50 10.51
CA VAL A 7 4.04 -11.98 10.76
C VAL A 7 4.09 -10.59 11.42
N LEU A 8 4.99 -10.37 12.37
CA LEU A 8 5.14 -9.06 13.01
C LEU A 8 5.62 -8.00 12.00
N ALA A 9 6.62 -8.31 11.19
CA ALA A 9 7.10 -7.42 10.14
C ALA A 9 5.98 -7.06 9.14
N ALA A 10 5.19 -8.06 8.71
CA ALA A 10 4.05 -7.86 7.81
C ALA A 10 2.95 -6.98 8.44
N ARG A 11 2.69 -7.14 9.75
CA ARG A 11 1.73 -6.30 10.49
C ARG A 11 2.19 -4.85 10.57
N VAL A 12 3.44 -4.61 10.91
CA VAL A 12 4.01 -3.25 10.97
C VAL A 12 3.98 -2.61 9.58
N LEU A 13 4.40 -3.37 8.57
CA LEU A 13 4.36 -2.94 7.16
C LEU A 13 2.96 -2.52 6.73
N ALA A 14 1.98 -3.41 6.89
CA ALA A 14 0.59 -3.15 6.51
C ALA A 14 0.02 -1.98 7.32
N GLY A 15 0.22 -1.96 8.64
CA GLY A 15 -0.29 -0.93 9.53
C GLY A 15 0.20 0.46 9.16
N LEU A 16 1.49 0.61 8.86
CA LEU A 16 2.06 1.89 8.45
C LEU A 16 1.60 2.32 7.05
N VAL A 17 1.62 1.43 6.07
CA VAL A 17 1.19 1.74 4.69
C VAL A 17 -0.27 2.17 4.67
N PHE A 18 -1.16 1.40 5.31
CA PHE A 18 -2.58 1.69 5.36
C PHE A 18 -2.92 2.85 6.29
N GLY A 19 -2.21 3.01 7.41
CA GLY A 19 -2.36 4.15 8.31
C GLY A 19 -2.01 5.47 7.63
N VAL A 20 -0.88 5.54 6.92
CA VAL A 20 -0.50 6.73 6.15
C VAL A 20 -1.49 7.01 5.02
N ALA A 21 -1.96 5.98 4.33
CA ALA A 21 -2.98 6.12 3.29
C ALA A 21 -4.31 6.66 3.84
N ALA A 22 -4.76 6.14 4.99
CA ALA A 22 -5.98 6.57 5.66
C ALA A 22 -5.89 8.03 6.13
N VAL A 23 -4.79 8.40 6.81
CA VAL A 23 -4.54 9.80 7.23
C VAL A 23 -4.53 10.73 6.02
N GLY A 24 -3.90 10.32 4.92
CA GLY A 24 -3.85 11.10 3.68
C GLY A 24 -5.25 11.42 3.10
N LYS A 25 -6.21 10.49 3.22
CA LYS A 25 -7.57 10.63 2.68
C LYS A 25 -8.56 11.24 3.67
N LEU A 26 -8.38 11.00 4.97
CA LEU A 26 -9.26 11.48 6.03
C LEU A 26 -8.86 12.87 6.58
N ALA A 27 -7.66 13.36 6.24
CA ALA A 27 -7.20 14.70 6.65
C ALA A 27 -8.05 15.87 6.09
N GLY A 28 -9.01 15.63 5.20
CA GLY A 28 -9.97 16.66 4.80
C GLY A 28 -10.89 16.25 3.65
N ARG A 29 -12.11 16.83 3.63
CA ARG A 29 -13.11 16.58 2.57
C ARG A 29 -12.59 16.88 1.17
N ALA A 30 -11.75 17.91 1.02
CA ALA A 30 -11.12 18.27 -0.26
C ALA A 30 -10.23 17.12 -0.80
N ARG A 31 -9.41 16.50 0.06
CA ARG A 31 -8.54 15.38 -0.34
C ARG A 31 -9.35 14.14 -0.72
N LEU A 32 -10.45 13.90 -0.01
CA LEU A 32 -11.36 12.81 -0.35
C LEU A 32 -12.05 13.04 -1.71
N ALA A 33 -12.50 14.28 -1.97
CA ALA A 33 -13.08 14.67 -3.25
C ALA A 33 -12.06 14.57 -4.40
N GLU A 34 -10.81 14.97 -4.16
CA GLU A 34 -9.72 14.80 -5.12
C GLU A 34 -9.44 13.33 -5.43
N PHE A 35 -9.46 12.46 -4.40
CA PHE A 35 -9.31 11.02 -4.59
C PHE A 35 -10.48 10.47 -5.42
N ALA A 36 -11.72 10.86 -5.10
CA ALA A 36 -12.90 10.49 -5.89
C ALA A 36 -12.78 10.95 -7.36
N ALA A 37 -12.30 12.17 -7.60
CA ALA A 37 -12.05 12.68 -8.95
C ALA A 37 -11.00 11.86 -9.70
N SER A 38 -9.97 11.36 -9.00
CA SER A 38 -8.95 10.48 -9.60
C SER A 38 -9.50 9.11 -10.04
N LEU A 39 -10.63 8.68 -9.46
CA LEU A 39 -11.33 7.46 -9.85
C LEU A 39 -12.26 7.65 -11.05
N ALA A 40 -12.67 8.89 -11.35
CA ALA A 40 -13.58 9.19 -12.45
C ALA A 40 -13.18 8.59 -13.81
N PRO A 41 -11.89 8.57 -14.20
CA PRO A 41 -11.47 7.94 -15.45
C PRO A 41 -11.65 6.42 -15.46
N LEU A 42 -11.90 5.76 -14.33
CA LEU A 42 -12.13 4.30 -14.29
C LEU A 42 -13.50 3.91 -14.88
N GLY A 43 -14.41 4.88 -15.03
CA GLY A 43 -15.71 4.71 -15.68
C GLY A 43 -16.85 5.36 -14.91
N ARG A 44 -18.04 4.75 -14.96
CA ARG A 44 -19.18 5.16 -14.13
C ARG A 44 -19.25 4.28 -12.88
N SER A 45 -19.44 4.91 -11.73
CA SER A 45 -19.75 4.22 -10.47
C SER A 45 -21.27 4.23 -10.26
N PRO A 46 -21.92 3.07 -9.98
CA PRO A 46 -23.35 3.01 -9.71
C PRO A 46 -23.77 3.78 -8.46
N VAL A 47 -22.85 3.97 -7.50
CA VAL A 47 -23.07 4.69 -6.24
C VAL A 47 -22.33 6.03 -6.18
N GLY A 48 -21.69 6.46 -7.29
CA GLY A 48 -20.81 7.62 -7.34
C GLY A 48 -19.38 7.35 -6.81
N TRP A 49 -18.44 8.21 -7.16
CA TRP A 49 -17.02 8.04 -6.80
C TRP A 49 -16.67 8.51 -5.40
N LEU A 50 -17.45 9.45 -4.84
CA LEU A 50 -17.23 9.95 -3.48
C LEU A 50 -17.53 8.90 -2.40
N PRO A 51 -18.62 8.12 -2.48
CA PRO A 51 -18.85 7.02 -1.54
C PRO A 51 -17.81 5.90 -1.68
N VAL A 52 -17.34 5.62 -2.90
CA VAL A 52 -16.25 4.65 -3.14
C VAL A 52 -14.95 5.13 -2.49
N ALA A 53 -14.62 6.41 -2.65
CA ALA A 53 -13.46 7.03 -2.02
C ALA A 53 -13.55 6.97 -0.49
N ALA A 54 -14.71 7.28 0.08
CA ALA A 54 -14.96 7.20 1.52
C ALA A 54 -14.84 5.76 2.05
N GLY A 55 -15.49 4.80 1.38
CA GLY A 55 -15.43 3.38 1.73
C GLY A 55 -14.00 2.84 1.67
N THR A 56 -13.21 3.29 0.69
CA THR A 56 -11.78 2.95 0.60
C THR A 56 -11.01 3.49 1.82
N ALA A 57 -11.21 4.76 2.19
CA ALA A 57 -10.53 5.34 3.34
C ALA A 57 -10.91 4.65 4.67
N VAL A 58 -12.19 4.25 4.81
CA VAL A 58 -12.67 3.47 5.96
C VAL A 58 -12.03 2.08 5.97
N ALA A 59 -11.94 1.40 4.82
CA ALA A 59 -11.28 0.11 4.72
C ALA A 59 -9.78 0.21 5.08
N GLU A 60 -9.09 1.27 4.64
CA GLU A 60 -7.69 1.51 4.98
C GLU A 60 -7.51 1.72 6.50
N LEU A 61 -8.39 2.50 7.12
CA LEU A 61 -8.38 2.71 8.57
C LEU A 61 -8.68 1.41 9.33
N ALA A 62 -9.64 0.62 8.85
CA ALA A 62 -9.98 -0.68 9.42
C ALA A 62 -8.80 -1.65 9.37
N VAL A 63 -8.07 -1.72 8.25
CA VAL A 63 -6.83 -2.51 8.16
C VAL A 63 -5.83 -2.06 9.23
N ALA A 64 -5.54 -0.75 9.31
CA ALA A 64 -4.58 -0.22 10.27
C ALA A 64 -4.97 -0.53 11.73
N GLY A 65 -6.25 -0.38 12.08
CA GLY A 65 -6.76 -0.71 13.41
C GLY A 65 -6.73 -2.22 13.71
N LEU A 66 -7.09 -3.07 12.74
CA LEU A 66 -7.11 -4.52 12.92
C LEU A 66 -5.70 -5.11 13.06
N VAL A 67 -4.69 -4.62 12.33
CA VAL A 67 -3.33 -5.15 12.44
C VAL A 67 -2.59 -4.71 13.71
N ALA A 68 -3.06 -3.63 14.35
CA ALA A 68 -2.48 -3.10 15.59
C ALA A 68 -2.56 -4.13 16.75
N PHE A 69 -3.65 -4.89 16.84
CA PHE A 69 -3.85 -5.86 17.91
C PHE A 69 -3.54 -7.29 17.44
N PRO A 70 -2.80 -8.10 18.22
CA PRO A 70 -2.48 -9.48 17.84
C PRO A 70 -3.72 -10.33 17.55
N ALA A 71 -4.78 -10.17 18.35
CA ALA A 71 -6.02 -10.94 18.25
C ALA A 71 -6.77 -10.74 16.91
N THR A 72 -6.72 -9.53 16.36
CA THR A 72 -7.43 -9.17 15.11
C THR A 72 -6.50 -9.10 13.89
N SER A 73 -5.19 -9.32 14.09
CA SER A 73 -4.17 -9.12 13.07
C SER A 73 -4.37 -9.94 11.80
N ARG A 74 -4.85 -11.18 11.91
CA ARG A 74 -5.16 -12.04 10.75
C ARG A 74 -6.29 -11.48 9.89
N LEU A 75 -7.35 -10.97 10.54
CA LEU A 75 -8.45 -10.30 9.84
C LEU A 75 -7.94 -9.04 9.15
N GLY A 76 -7.10 -8.25 9.83
CA GLY A 76 -6.46 -7.06 9.25
C GLY A 76 -5.59 -7.36 8.04
N LEU A 77 -4.75 -8.39 8.10
CA LEU A 77 -3.89 -8.83 6.99
C LEU A 77 -4.71 -9.42 5.83
N GLY A 78 -5.79 -10.14 6.12
CA GLY A 78 -6.72 -10.62 5.11
C GLY A 78 -7.43 -9.48 4.38
N LEU A 79 -7.94 -8.50 5.13
CA LEU A 79 -8.54 -7.29 4.57
C LEU A 79 -7.52 -6.48 3.75
N ALA A 80 -6.29 -6.33 4.25
CA ALA A 80 -5.19 -5.68 3.52
C ALA A 80 -4.95 -6.32 2.16
N THR A 81 -4.90 -7.67 2.13
CA THR A 81 -4.73 -8.45 0.91
C THR A 81 -5.88 -8.17 -0.07
N ALA A 82 -7.12 -8.23 0.40
CA ALA A 82 -8.30 -7.98 -0.44
C ALA A 82 -8.28 -6.56 -1.04
N VAL A 83 -8.00 -5.54 -0.23
CA VAL A 83 -7.92 -4.14 -0.70
C VAL A 83 -6.80 -3.96 -1.71
N LEU A 84 -5.62 -4.55 -1.48
CA LEU A 84 -4.49 -4.48 -2.42
C LEU A 84 -4.80 -5.17 -3.75
N LEU A 85 -5.51 -6.30 -3.74
CA LEU A 85 -5.94 -6.99 -4.97
C LEU A 85 -6.96 -6.17 -5.76
N VAL A 86 -7.91 -5.52 -5.08
CA VAL A 86 -8.85 -4.59 -5.72
C VAL A 86 -8.10 -3.44 -6.39
N PHE A 87 -7.10 -2.85 -5.71
CA PHE A 87 -6.25 -1.83 -6.33
C PHE A 87 -5.45 -2.37 -7.50
N CYS A 88 -4.87 -3.57 -7.42
CA CYS A 88 -4.17 -4.21 -8.54
C CYS A 88 -5.09 -4.38 -9.75
N ALA A 89 -6.32 -4.86 -9.54
CA ALA A 89 -7.32 -5.03 -10.60
C ALA A 89 -7.71 -3.70 -11.23
N ALA A 90 -7.92 -2.65 -10.43
CA ALA A 90 -8.22 -1.31 -10.90
C ALA A 90 -7.07 -0.72 -11.75
N ILE A 91 -5.82 -0.86 -11.28
CA ILE A 91 -4.62 -0.44 -12.03
C ILE A 91 -4.53 -1.20 -13.36
N ALA A 92 -4.62 -2.53 -13.32
CA ALA A 92 -4.53 -3.38 -14.51
C ALA A 92 -5.63 -3.04 -15.53
N ARG A 93 -6.86 -2.80 -15.07
CA ARG A 93 -7.98 -2.39 -15.93
C ARG A 93 -7.75 -1.01 -16.55
N SER A 94 -7.23 -0.06 -15.79
CA SER A 94 -6.86 1.27 -16.32
C SER A 94 -5.79 1.18 -17.40
N MET A 95 -4.76 0.37 -17.16
CA MET A 95 -3.68 0.15 -18.13
C MET A 95 -4.17 -0.51 -19.42
N ARG A 96 -5.02 -1.54 -19.30
CA ARG A 96 -5.64 -2.22 -20.46
C ARG A 96 -6.52 -1.27 -21.28
N ALA A 97 -7.15 -0.29 -20.63
CA ALA A 97 -7.97 0.71 -21.30
C ALA A 97 -7.16 1.89 -21.89
N GLY A 98 -5.82 1.87 -21.79
CA GLY A 98 -4.95 2.96 -22.28
C GLY A 98 -5.09 4.27 -21.50
N ARG A 99 -5.76 4.26 -20.34
CA ARG A 99 -6.04 5.46 -19.56
C ARG A 99 -4.89 5.75 -18.61
N ARG A 100 -4.24 6.89 -18.78
CA ARG A 100 -3.23 7.42 -17.85
C ARG A 100 -3.95 8.02 -16.64
N VAL A 101 -4.25 7.17 -15.66
CA VAL A 101 -4.73 7.64 -14.36
C VAL A 101 -3.52 8.07 -13.54
N THR A 102 -3.63 9.14 -12.77
CA THR A 102 -2.61 9.54 -11.78
C THR A 102 -3.07 9.06 -10.40
N CYS A 103 -2.37 8.13 -9.75
CA CYS A 103 -2.66 7.81 -8.34
C CYS A 103 -2.21 9.01 -7.50
N ARG A 104 -3.11 9.54 -6.66
CA ARG A 104 -2.76 10.45 -5.56
C ARG A 104 -2.85 9.72 -4.22
N CYS A 105 -2.61 8.42 -4.24
CA CYS A 105 -2.90 7.47 -3.17
C CYS A 105 -2.14 7.76 -1.85
N PHE A 106 -1.11 8.62 -1.90
CA PHE A 106 -0.32 9.11 -0.76
C PHE A 106 -0.26 10.64 -0.65
N GLY A 107 -1.15 11.39 -1.32
CA GLY A 107 -1.19 12.85 -1.25
C GLY A 107 0.01 13.61 -1.85
N ARG A 108 0.96 12.91 -2.49
CA ARG A 108 2.11 13.51 -3.18
C ARG A 108 1.87 13.50 -4.70
N SER A 109 2.39 14.53 -5.38
CA SER A 109 2.20 14.85 -6.82
C SER A 109 2.09 13.61 -7.71
N GLY A 110 1.00 13.53 -8.48
CA GLY A 110 0.55 12.33 -9.19
C GLY A 110 1.59 11.74 -10.14
N ALA A 111 2.15 10.60 -9.77
CA ALA A 111 2.83 9.71 -10.71
C ALA A 111 1.77 9.03 -11.59
N VAL A 112 2.06 8.92 -12.89
CA VAL A 112 1.23 8.14 -13.83
C VAL A 112 1.19 6.69 -13.33
N LEU A 113 -0.02 6.19 -13.10
CA LEU A 113 -0.28 4.84 -12.62
C LEU A 113 0.34 3.84 -13.61
N GLY A 114 1.38 3.15 -13.17
CA GLY A 114 2.23 2.33 -14.05
C GLY A 114 2.46 0.93 -13.53
N ARG A 115 3.26 0.15 -14.27
CA ARG A 115 3.69 -1.21 -13.89
C ARG A 115 4.34 -1.23 -12.49
N ALA A 116 5.01 -0.15 -12.10
CA ALA A 116 5.66 -0.01 -10.80
C ALA A 116 4.67 -0.09 -9.62
N HIS A 117 3.51 0.59 -9.71
CA HIS A 117 2.48 0.53 -8.66
C HIS A 117 1.81 -0.83 -8.59
N LEU A 118 1.61 -1.48 -9.75
CA LEU A 118 1.06 -2.82 -9.82
C LEU A 118 2.00 -3.84 -9.14
N VAL A 119 3.31 -3.79 -9.44
CA VAL A 119 4.32 -4.66 -8.82
C VAL A 119 4.38 -4.43 -7.32
N ARG A 120 4.44 -3.17 -6.86
CA ARG A 120 4.44 -2.84 -5.44
C ARG A 120 3.21 -3.43 -4.73
N ASN A 121 2.00 -3.17 -5.25
CA ASN A 121 0.78 -3.65 -4.59
C ASN A 121 0.66 -5.18 -4.64
N ALA A 122 1.13 -5.83 -5.71
CA ALA A 122 1.17 -7.28 -5.80
C ALA A 122 2.15 -7.89 -4.79
N LEU A 123 3.33 -7.29 -4.61
CA LEU A 123 4.30 -7.73 -3.59
C LEU A 123 3.75 -7.55 -2.18
N LEU A 124 3.10 -6.42 -1.89
CA LEU A 124 2.43 -6.20 -0.61
C LEU A 124 1.32 -7.22 -0.39
N ALA A 125 0.49 -7.50 -1.41
CA ALA A 125 -0.60 -8.47 -1.31
C ALA A 125 -0.07 -9.89 -1.07
N ALA A 126 1.00 -10.29 -1.76
CA ALA A 126 1.64 -11.57 -1.55
C ALA A 126 2.21 -11.69 -0.13
N GLY A 127 2.87 -10.64 0.38
CA GLY A 127 3.41 -10.61 1.74
C GLY A 127 2.32 -10.71 2.82
N THR A 128 1.22 -9.96 2.67
CA THR A 128 0.10 -10.03 3.61
C THR A 128 -0.64 -11.36 3.53
N ALA A 129 -0.83 -11.92 2.33
CA ALA A 129 -1.44 -13.24 2.14
C ALA A 129 -0.58 -14.36 2.76
N ALA A 130 0.73 -14.32 2.52
CA ALA A 130 1.66 -15.26 3.13
C ALA A 130 1.61 -15.17 4.66
N ALA A 131 1.55 -13.95 5.22
CA ALA A 131 1.47 -13.76 6.67
C ALA A 131 0.16 -14.30 7.28
N VAL A 132 -0.95 -14.28 6.54
CA VAL A 132 -2.21 -14.92 6.96
C VAL A 132 -2.07 -16.44 7.03
N ALA A 133 -1.37 -17.04 6.07
CA ALA A 133 -1.17 -18.49 5.98
C ALA A 133 -0.20 -19.03 7.05
N VAL A 134 0.56 -18.17 7.73
CA VAL A 134 1.52 -18.58 8.76
C VAL A 134 0.80 -18.92 10.07
N PRO A 135 1.01 -20.13 10.64
CA PRO A 135 0.44 -20.52 11.92
C PRO A 135 0.99 -19.65 13.08
N PRO A 136 0.25 -19.52 14.19
CA PRO A 136 0.69 -18.74 15.33
C PRO A 136 2.01 -19.31 15.86
N GLY A 137 2.99 -18.45 16.09
CA GLY A 137 4.26 -18.83 16.70
C GLY A 137 4.33 -18.48 18.19
N PRO A 138 5.38 -18.92 18.88
CA PRO A 138 5.64 -18.50 20.25
C PRO A 138 5.85 -16.99 20.33
N ALA A 139 5.65 -16.42 21.53
CA ALA A 139 5.92 -15.02 21.80
C ALA A 139 7.39 -14.68 21.48
N LEU A 140 7.61 -13.50 20.89
CA LEU A 140 8.95 -13.01 20.58
C LEU A 140 9.56 -12.33 21.81
N GLY A 141 10.88 -12.47 21.96
CA GLY A 141 11.66 -11.62 22.87
C GLY A 141 11.64 -10.17 22.41
N LEU A 142 11.97 -9.23 23.32
CA LEU A 142 11.98 -7.80 23.02
C LEU A 142 12.95 -7.45 21.88
N ASP A 143 14.12 -8.09 21.86
CA ASP A 143 15.19 -7.94 20.87
C ASP A 143 14.75 -8.40 19.47
N THR A 144 14.24 -9.63 19.37
CA THR A 144 13.81 -10.25 18.12
C THR A 144 12.52 -9.61 17.59
N GLY A 145 11.64 -9.17 18.48
CA GLY A 145 10.45 -8.39 18.16
C GLY A 145 10.79 -7.01 17.61
N ALA A 146 11.73 -6.29 18.24
CA ALA A 146 12.18 -4.99 17.78
C ALA A 146 12.84 -5.08 16.39
N ALA A 147 13.71 -6.06 16.16
CA ALA A 147 14.33 -6.27 14.85
C ALA A 147 13.28 -6.51 13.75
N ALA A 148 12.28 -7.37 14.00
CA ALA A 148 11.19 -7.62 13.06
C ALA A 148 10.33 -6.37 12.79
N ALA A 149 10.05 -5.57 13.83
CA ALA A 149 9.32 -4.32 13.68
C ALA A 149 10.11 -3.30 12.85
N LEU A 150 11.42 -3.18 13.05
CA LEU A 150 12.29 -2.32 12.25
C LEU A 150 12.32 -2.74 10.77
N VAL A 151 12.40 -4.04 10.50
CA VAL A 151 12.32 -4.58 9.13
C VAL A 151 10.98 -4.21 8.48
N GLY A 152 9.86 -4.40 9.20
CA GLY A 152 8.53 -4.02 8.72
C GLY A 152 8.40 -2.51 8.47
N ALA A 153 8.94 -1.68 9.36
CA ALA A 153 8.92 -0.22 9.25
C ALA A 153 9.77 0.27 8.07
N PHE A 154 10.96 -0.31 7.88
CA PHE A 154 11.81 -0.02 6.74
C PHE A 154 11.12 -0.39 5.41
N ALA A 155 10.53 -1.59 5.33
CA ALA A 155 9.75 -1.99 4.18
C ALA A 155 8.56 -1.05 3.91
N ALA A 156 7.91 -0.54 4.97
CA ALA A 156 6.83 0.44 4.83
C ALA A 156 7.33 1.77 4.27
N LEU A 157 8.48 2.26 4.76
CA LEU A 157 9.08 3.49 4.28
C LEU A 157 9.43 3.40 2.79
N VAL A 158 10.01 2.27 2.37
CA VAL A 158 10.30 1.96 0.96
C VAL A 158 9.02 1.93 0.14
N ALA A 159 7.97 1.25 0.62
CA ALA A 159 6.69 1.19 -0.06
C ALA A 159 6.05 2.58 -0.20
N ILE A 160 6.01 3.38 0.87
CA ILE A 160 5.42 4.73 0.87
C ILE A 160 6.18 5.67 -0.08
N ASN A 161 7.51 5.60 -0.11
CA ASN A 161 8.36 6.45 -0.94
C ASN A 161 8.73 5.83 -2.30
N TRP A 162 8.03 4.78 -2.72
CA TRP A 162 8.33 4.01 -3.93
C TRP A 162 8.51 4.88 -5.18
N ASP A 163 7.64 5.89 -5.36
CA ASP A 163 7.70 6.77 -6.53
C ASP A 163 8.93 7.69 -6.52
N SER A 164 9.33 8.20 -5.34
CA SER A 164 10.55 8.99 -5.18
C SER A 164 11.78 8.16 -5.47
N LEU A 165 11.83 6.92 -4.97
CA LEU A 165 12.93 5.99 -5.18
C LEU A 165 13.06 5.60 -6.65
N ALA A 166 11.95 5.28 -7.32
CA ALA A 166 11.94 4.97 -8.74
C ALA A 166 12.37 6.18 -9.61
N GLY A 167 12.06 7.41 -9.17
CA GLY A 167 12.56 8.63 -9.80
C GLY A 167 14.07 8.80 -9.67
N LEU A 168 14.61 8.56 -8.46
CA LEU A 168 16.04 8.64 -8.18
C LEU A 168 16.86 7.62 -8.97
N VAL A 169 16.40 6.37 -9.05
CA VAL A 169 17.09 5.33 -9.84
C VAL A 169 17.14 5.70 -11.32
N ARG A 170 16.02 6.17 -11.89
CA ARG A 170 15.98 6.61 -13.30
C ARG A 170 16.90 7.78 -13.60
N THR A 171 17.07 8.71 -12.65
CA THR A 171 17.97 9.87 -12.83
C THR A 171 19.44 9.49 -12.68
N ALA A 172 19.77 8.54 -11.80
CA ALA A 172 21.11 7.97 -11.70
C ALA A 172 21.52 7.24 -12.99
N ASP A 173 20.62 6.45 -13.58
CA ASP A 173 20.87 5.72 -14.83
C ASP A 173 21.14 6.66 -16.02
N THR A 174 20.38 7.76 -16.13
CA THR A 174 20.57 8.73 -17.22
C THR A 174 21.86 9.54 -17.05
N ALA A 175 22.25 9.87 -15.81
CA ALA A 175 23.53 10.51 -15.53
C ALA A 175 24.71 9.59 -15.88
N GLY A 176 24.63 8.31 -15.52
CA GLY A 176 25.66 7.32 -15.86
C GLY A 176 25.83 7.11 -17.37
N ARG A 177 24.73 7.10 -18.14
CA ARG A 177 24.80 7.01 -19.61
C ARG A 177 25.44 8.24 -20.28
N ARG A 178 25.28 9.44 -19.71
CA ARG A 178 25.88 10.67 -20.27
C ARG A 178 27.36 10.80 -19.98
N ALA A 179 27.86 10.22 -18.88
CA ALA A 179 29.28 10.22 -18.55
C ALA A 179 30.12 9.25 -19.41
N ASN A 180 29.46 8.33 -20.13
CA ASN A 180 30.08 7.34 -21.01
C ASN A 180 30.12 7.74 -22.49
N HIS A 181 29.70 8.98 -22.82
CA HIS A 181 29.77 9.58 -24.15
C HIS A 181 30.65 10.83 -24.10
#